data_AF-A0A820J136-F1
#
_entry.id   AF-A0A820J136-F1
#
_cell.length_a   1.000
_cell.length_b   1.000
_cell.length_c   1.000
_cell.angle_alpha   90.00
_cell.angle_beta   90.00
_cell.angle_gamma   90.00
#
_symmetry.space_group_name_H-M   'P 1'
#
loop_
_entity.id
_entity.type
_entity.pdbx_description
1 polymer ?
#
loop_
_entity_poly.entity_id
_entity_poly.type
_entity_poly.pdbx_seq_one_letter_code
_entity_poly.pdbx_strand_id
1 'polypeptide(L)'
;AFRHHLKASGIPVENSKGEDGIGQHELNIKFSDILSMADRHAIFKQCLKEVADQLGASVTFMAKPFSDTAGNGCHIHLSIVNVNDGKNAFITDGNGTDSNENLSSLFKHFLAGWLKYVPDVMVFYAPTINSYKRFMSGVVAPTHLSWSHDDRTAAFRIVGKGQSIRIEC
;
A
#
# COMPACT_ATOMS: atom_id res chain seq x y z
N ALA A 1 -13.25 -14.56 -11.69
CA ALA A 1 -12.38 -15.67 -11.27
C ALA A 1 -11.52 -15.31 -10.04
N PHE A 2 -10.59 -14.36 -10.12
CA PHE A 2 -9.63 -14.05 -9.03
C PHE A 2 -10.25 -13.91 -7.63
N ARG A 3 -11.30 -13.10 -7.47
CA ARG A 3 -11.95 -12.87 -6.17
C ARG A 3 -12.46 -14.17 -5.51
N HIS A 4 -12.94 -15.12 -6.31
CA HIS A 4 -13.44 -16.40 -5.81
C HIS A 4 -12.30 -17.30 -5.34
N HIS A 5 -11.23 -17.42 -6.13
CA HIS A 5 -10.06 -18.23 -5.75
C HIS A 5 -9.34 -17.66 -4.53
N LEU A 6 -9.16 -16.33 -4.46
CA LEU A 6 -8.58 -15.69 -3.27
C LEU A 6 -9.41 -15.97 -2.01
N LYS A 7 -10.74 -15.85 -2.09
CA LYS A 7 -11.63 -16.18 -0.97
C LYS A 7 -11.50 -17.66 -0.57
N ALA A 8 -11.40 -18.57 -1.54
CA ALA A 8 -11.19 -20.00 -1.29
C ALA A 8 -9.82 -20.29 -0.65
N SER A 9 -8.80 -19.48 -0.96
CA SER A 9 -7.48 -19.52 -0.32
C SER A 9 -7.41 -18.80 1.04
N GLY A 10 -8.56 -18.39 1.61
CA GLY A 10 -8.61 -17.71 2.91
C GLY A 10 -8.18 -16.24 2.87
N ILE A 11 -8.08 -15.63 1.68
CA ILE A 11 -7.67 -14.23 1.50
C ILE A 11 -8.93 -13.36 1.31
N PRO A 12 -9.29 -12.53 2.31
CA PRO A 12 -10.46 -11.66 2.22
C PRO A 12 -10.20 -10.51 1.25
N VAL A 13 -10.96 -10.48 0.15
CA VAL A 13 -10.97 -9.35 -0.79
C VAL A 13 -11.79 -8.20 -0.23
N GLU A 14 -11.24 -6.99 -0.30
CA GLU A 14 -11.92 -5.76 0.09
C GLU A 14 -12.61 -5.12 -1.11
N ASN A 15 -11.88 -4.88 -2.20
CA ASN A 15 -12.43 -4.29 -3.42
C ASN A 15 -11.60 -4.68 -4.66
N SER A 16 -12.10 -4.34 -5.84
CA SER A 16 -11.38 -4.45 -7.10
C SER A 16 -11.91 -3.42 -8.10
N LYS A 17 -11.03 -2.83 -8.91
CA LYS A 17 -11.40 -1.82 -9.90
C LYS A 17 -10.44 -1.84 -11.11
N GLY A 18 -10.84 -1.21 -12.21
CA GLY A 18 -9.92 -0.89 -13.30
C GLY A 18 -9.04 0.30 -12.93
N GLU A 19 -7.82 0.32 -13.46
CA GLU A 19 -6.84 1.39 -13.26
C GLU A 19 -6.63 2.19 -14.55
N ASP A 20 -5.75 3.19 -14.49
CA ASP A 20 -5.46 4.13 -15.58
C ASP A 20 -4.89 3.45 -16.84
N GLY A 21 -4.10 2.38 -16.68
CA GLY A 21 -3.53 1.63 -17.79
C GLY A 21 -4.53 0.69 -18.48
N ILE A 22 -4.40 0.53 -19.80
CA ILE A 22 -5.18 -0.46 -20.57
C ILE A 22 -4.89 -1.86 -20.03
N GLY A 23 -5.94 -2.56 -19.58
CA GLY A 23 -5.81 -3.90 -18.97
C GLY A 23 -5.20 -3.90 -17.57
N GLN A 24 -4.98 -2.72 -16.97
CA GLN A 24 -4.51 -2.58 -15.60
C GLN A 24 -5.69 -2.68 -14.62
N HIS A 25 -5.51 -3.47 -13.57
CA HIS A 25 -6.52 -3.69 -12.55
C HIS A 25 -5.90 -3.64 -11.15
N GLU A 26 -6.65 -3.07 -10.21
CA GLU A 26 -6.32 -3.08 -8.79
C GLU A 26 -7.28 -4.03 -8.06
N LEU A 27 -6.74 -4.83 -7.15
CA LEU A 27 -7.51 -5.66 -6.23
C LEU A 27 -6.90 -5.53 -4.84
N ASN A 28 -7.70 -5.02 -3.91
CA ASN A 28 -7.28 -4.81 -2.53
C ASN A 28 -7.78 -5.93 -1.63
N ILE A 29 -6.93 -6.36 -0.71
CA ILE A 29 -7.23 -7.38 0.29
C ILE A 29 -7.32 -6.73 1.67
N LYS A 30 -8.16 -7.27 2.56
CA LYS A 30 -8.31 -6.72 3.91
C LYS A 30 -7.01 -6.90 4.69
N PHE A 31 -6.68 -5.88 5.48
CA PHE A 31 -5.52 -5.85 6.37
C PHE A 31 -5.48 -7.03 7.37
N SER A 32 -4.29 -7.29 7.90
CA SER A 32 -4.00 -8.31 8.93
C SER A 32 -2.77 -7.84 9.74
N ASP A 33 -2.39 -8.59 10.76
CA ASP A 33 -1.05 -8.54 11.32
C ASP A 33 0.04 -8.73 10.24
N ILE A 34 1.25 -8.27 10.56
CA ILE A 34 2.36 -8.11 9.60
C ILE A 34 2.72 -9.44 8.92
N LEU A 35 2.89 -10.52 9.69
CA LEU A 35 3.34 -11.80 9.14
C LEU A 35 2.26 -12.41 8.24
N SER A 36 1.03 -12.48 8.72
CA SER A 36 -0.09 -12.99 7.92
C SER A 36 -0.33 -12.14 6.67
N MET A 37 -0.10 -10.83 6.73
CA MET A 37 -0.22 -9.96 5.56
C MET A 37 0.87 -10.24 4.51
N ALA A 38 2.11 -10.51 4.94
CA ALA A 38 3.18 -10.90 4.04
C ALA A 38 2.85 -12.21 3.29
N ASP A 39 2.37 -13.22 4.02
CA ASP A 39 1.92 -14.48 3.43
C ASP A 39 0.77 -14.28 2.45
N ARG A 40 -0.24 -13.50 2.85
CA ARG A 40 -1.38 -13.15 1.99
C ARG A 40 -0.92 -12.45 0.72
N HIS A 41 0.06 -11.55 0.78
CA HIS A 41 0.56 -10.84 -0.40
C HIS A 41 1.25 -11.79 -1.40
N ALA A 42 2.06 -12.73 -0.90
CA ALA A 42 2.72 -13.73 -1.74
C ALA A 42 1.69 -14.65 -2.43
N ILE A 43 0.75 -15.20 -1.66
CA ILE A 43 -0.31 -16.07 -2.17
C ILE A 43 -1.24 -15.31 -3.13
N PHE A 44 -1.53 -14.04 -2.83
CA PHE A 44 -2.32 -13.17 -3.70
C PHE A 44 -1.72 -13.08 -5.11
N LYS A 45 -0.42 -12.78 -5.21
CA LYS A 45 0.26 -12.68 -6.51
C LYS A 45 0.32 -14.03 -7.24
N GLN A 46 0.53 -15.13 -6.50
CA GLN A 46 0.54 -16.47 -7.09
C GLN A 46 -0.83 -16.83 -7.64
N CYS A 47 -1.90 -16.66 -6.84
CA CYS A 47 -3.27 -16.95 -7.24
C CYS A 47 -3.68 -16.20 -8.51
N LEU A 48 -3.32 -14.91 -8.61
CA LEU A 48 -3.59 -14.11 -9.80
C LEU A 48 -2.85 -14.66 -11.03
N LYS A 49 -1.61 -15.12 -10.90
CA LYS A 49 -0.85 -15.74 -12.00
C LYS A 49 -1.45 -17.07 -12.44
N GLU A 50 -1.73 -17.96 -11.49
CA GLU A 50 -2.30 -19.29 -11.77
C GLU A 50 -3.66 -19.19 -12.47
N VAL A 51 -4.54 -18.33 -11.96
CA VAL A 51 -5.88 -18.17 -12.53
C VAL A 51 -5.79 -17.48 -13.90
N ALA A 52 -4.85 -16.57 -14.12
CA ALA A 52 -4.66 -15.97 -15.44
C ALA A 52 -4.19 -17.00 -16.46
N ASP A 53 -3.22 -17.83 -16.10
CA ASP A 53 -2.69 -18.90 -16.95
C ASP A 53 -3.77 -19.91 -17.35
N GLN A 54 -4.61 -20.33 -16.40
CA GLN A 54 -5.77 -21.20 -16.67
C GLN A 54 -6.80 -20.59 -17.63
N LEU A 55 -6.83 -19.26 -17.74
CA LEU A 55 -7.71 -18.54 -18.66
C LEU A 55 -7.02 -18.19 -19.99
N GLY A 56 -5.80 -18.70 -20.24
CA GLY A 56 -5.03 -18.39 -21.45
C GLY A 56 -4.52 -16.94 -21.49
N ALA A 57 -4.37 -16.30 -20.32
CA ALA A 57 -3.90 -14.94 -20.17
C ALA A 57 -2.63 -14.89 -19.30
N SER A 58 -2.03 -13.69 -19.19
CA SER A 58 -0.91 -13.46 -18.27
C SER A 58 -1.14 -12.19 -17.46
N VAL A 59 -0.59 -12.16 -16.25
CA VAL A 59 -0.55 -10.97 -15.39
C VAL A 59 0.88 -10.68 -14.98
N THR A 60 1.21 -9.40 -14.90
CA THR A 60 2.53 -8.95 -14.46
C THR A 60 2.41 -7.94 -13.34
N PHE A 61 3.32 -8.05 -12.37
CA PHE A 61 3.47 -7.10 -11.26
C PHE A 61 4.74 -6.27 -11.40
N MET A 62 5.35 -6.24 -12.59
CA MET A 62 6.47 -5.33 -12.86
C MET A 62 6.01 -3.89 -12.68
N ALA A 63 6.86 -3.05 -12.09
CA ALA A 63 6.53 -1.67 -11.78
C ALA A 63 6.25 -0.82 -13.04
N LYS A 64 6.94 -1.12 -14.14
CA LYS A 64 6.79 -0.41 -15.42
C LYS A 64 6.86 -1.42 -16.58
N PRO A 65 5.74 -2.09 -16.91
CA PRO A 65 5.72 -3.10 -17.97
C PRO A 65 5.85 -2.49 -19.37
N PHE A 66 5.21 -1.35 -19.60
CA PHE A 66 5.30 -0.59 -20.84
C PHE A 66 5.81 0.83 -20.55
N SER A 67 6.62 1.38 -21.45
CA SER A 67 7.24 2.70 -21.25
C SER A 67 6.24 3.85 -21.30
N ASP A 68 5.19 3.70 -22.11
CA ASP A 68 4.21 4.72 -22.51
C ASP A 68 2.88 4.67 -21.74
N THR A 69 2.66 3.66 -20.88
CA THR A 69 1.41 3.53 -20.08
C THR A 69 1.64 3.67 -18.58
N ALA A 70 0.58 3.72 -17.77
CA ALA A 70 0.70 3.76 -16.31
C ALA A 70 1.55 2.60 -15.73
N GLY A 71 2.26 2.88 -14.63
CA GLY A 71 3.04 1.87 -13.91
C GLY A 71 2.22 1.15 -12.83
N ASN A 72 2.70 0.00 -12.37
CA ASN A 72 2.12 -0.73 -11.25
C ASN A 72 2.80 -0.33 -9.93
N GLY A 73 2.00 0.11 -8.96
CA GLY A 73 2.45 0.36 -7.59
C GLY A 73 2.03 -0.77 -6.64
N CYS A 74 2.52 -0.70 -5.41
CA CYS A 74 2.00 -1.49 -4.29
C CYS A 74 1.98 -0.58 -3.07
N HIS A 75 0.83 0.05 -2.85
CA HIS A 75 0.67 0.92 -1.69
C HIS A 75 0.45 0.05 -0.46
N ILE A 76 1.22 0.29 0.60
CA ILE A 76 1.14 -0.48 1.84
C ILE A 76 0.55 0.42 2.91
N HIS A 77 -0.59 0.01 3.47
CA HIS A 77 -1.24 0.72 4.56
C HIS A 77 -0.83 0.09 5.90
N LEU A 78 -0.34 0.91 6.82
CA LEU A 78 0.15 0.45 8.12
C LEU A 78 -0.39 1.30 9.26
N SER A 79 -0.75 0.63 10.34
CA SER A 79 -1.17 1.21 11.62
C SER A 79 -0.62 0.39 12.77
N ILE A 80 -0.32 1.04 13.89
CA ILE A 80 0.04 0.34 15.14
C ILE A 80 -1.19 0.36 16.04
N VAL A 81 -1.53 -0.81 16.60
CA VAL A 81 -2.61 -0.95 17.59
C VAL A 81 -2.04 -1.46 18.90
N ASN A 82 -2.61 -1.01 20.01
CA ASN A 82 -2.29 -1.53 21.33
C ASN A 82 -2.90 -2.94 21.46
N VAL A 83 -2.08 -3.91 21.84
CA VAL A 83 -2.48 -5.33 21.93
C VAL A 83 -3.49 -5.60 23.04
N ASN A 84 -3.54 -4.76 24.07
CA ASN A 84 -4.39 -4.98 25.25
C ASN A 84 -5.83 -4.53 25.01
N ASP A 85 -6.03 -3.40 24.33
CA ASP A 85 -7.36 -2.80 24.12
C ASP A 85 -7.76 -2.66 22.64
N GLY A 86 -6.87 -3.01 21.71
CA GLY A 86 -7.09 -2.94 20.27
C GLY A 86 -7.16 -1.52 19.70
N LYS A 87 -6.88 -0.49 20.52
CA LYS A 87 -6.96 0.91 20.07
C LYS A 87 -5.78 1.29 19.19
N ASN A 88 -6.04 2.13 18.20
CA ASN A 88 -5.03 2.68 17.33
C ASN A 88 -4.07 3.60 18.09
N ALA A 89 -2.80 3.24 18.10
CA ALA A 89 -1.75 3.97 18.83
C ALA A 89 -1.26 5.22 18.08
N PHE A 90 -1.71 5.44 16.84
CA PHE A 90 -1.39 6.63 16.07
C PHE A 90 -2.25 7.84 16.41
N ILE A 91 -3.32 7.65 17.17
CA ILE A 91 -4.20 8.73 17.59
C ILE A 91 -4.11 8.99 19.08
N THR A 92 -4.36 10.22 19.50
CA THR A 92 -4.59 10.59 20.90
C THR A 92 -6.06 10.45 21.25
N ASP A 93 -6.40 10.19 22.52
CA ASP A 93 -7.79 10.15 23.03
C ASP A 93 -8.50 11.54 23.04
N GLY A 94 -7.96 12.54 22.33
CA GLY A 94 -8.46 13.91 22.29
C GLY A 94 -9.64 14.10 21.33
N ASN A 95 -10.58 14.97 21.72
CA ASN A 95 -11.73 15.42 20.92
C ASN A 95 -11.36 16.46 19.85
N GLY A 96 -10.12 16.48 19.36
CA GLY A 96 -9.69 17.46 18.37
C GLY A 96 -10.52 17.33 17.10
N THR A 97 -11.19 18.39 16.68
CA THR A 97 -12.02 18.38 15.47
C THR A 97 -11.19 18.46 14.19
N ASP A 98 -9.87 18.64 14.32
CA ASP A 98 -8.92 18.75 13.21
C ASP A 98 -7.95 17.56 13.11
N SER A 99 -7.77 17.08 11.89
CA SER A 99 -7.01 15.87 11.55
C SER A 99 -5.51 15.92 11.91
N ASN A 100 -4.94 17.12 12.08
CA ASN A 100 -3.55 17.32 12.47
C ASN A 100 -3.31 17.26 13.99
N GLU A 101 -4.33 17.57 14.80
CA GLU A 101 -4.18 17.69 16.26
C GLU A 101 -4.33 16.34 16.99
N ASN A 102 -4.87 15.33 16.30
CA ASN A 102 -5.13 14.02 16.89
C ASN A 102 -4.02 13.00 16.68
N LEU A 103 -2.90 13.35 16.03
CA LEU A 103 -1.80 12.41 15.80
C LEU A 103 -0.90 12.31 17.05
N SER A 104 -0.71 11.09 17.54
CA SER A 104 0.07 10.82 18.73
C SER A 104 1.56 11.15 18.55
N SER A 105 2.26 11.39 19.67
CA SER A 105 3.72 11.51 19.64
C SER A 105 4.37 10.26 19.03
N LEU A 106 3.82 9.07 19.31
CA LEU A 106 4.30 7.82 18.70
C LEU A 106 4.22 7.88 17.17
N PHE A 107 3.10 8.32 16.61
CA PHE A 107 2.94 8.47 15.17
C PHE A 107 3.98 9.43 14.58
N LYS A 108 4.18 10.59 15.20
CA LYS A 108 5.13 11.60 14.72
C LYS A 108 6.57 11.04 14.70
N HIS A 109 6.99 10.33 15.74
CA HIS A 109 8.31 9.68 15.77
C HIS A 109 8.42 8.55 14.76
N PHE A 110 7.37 7.74 14.61
CA PHE A 110 7.30 6.66 13.64
C PHE A 110 7.47 7.18 12.21
N LEU A 111 6.69 8.20 11.82
CA LEU A 111 6.77 8.85 10.52
C LEU A 111 8.14 9.52 10.29
N ALA A 112 8.68 10.22 11.29
CA ALA A 112 9.99 10.85 11.19
C ALA A 112 11.12 9.83 10.98
N GLY A 113 11.07 8.70 11.69
CA GLY A 113 12.01 7.58 11.49
C GLY A 113 11.87 6.99 10.09
N TRP A 114 10.64 6.75 9.63
CA TRP A 114 10.40 6.20 8.31
C TRP A 114 10.95 7.12 7.22
N LEU A 115 10.58 8.41 7.22
CA LEU A 115 11.10 9.42 6.28
C LEU A 115 12.63 9.48 6.26
N LYS A 116 13.26 9.42 7.44
CA LYS A 116 14.72 9.47 7.57
C LYS A 116 15.41 8.27 6.92
N TYR A 117 14.86 7.07 7.11
CA TYR A 117 15.53 5.82 6.74
C TYR A 117 15.05 5.20 5.42
N VAL A 118 13.98 5.70 4.77
CA VAL A 118 13.54 5.20 3.45
C VAL A 118 14.68 5.08 2.46
N PRO A 119 15.55 6.10 2.26
CA PRO A 119 16.67 5.98 1.32
C PRO A 119 17.52 4.74 1.53
N ASP A 120 17.79 4.40 2.80
CA ASP A 120 18.66 3.29 3.19
C ASP A 120 18.01 1.92 2.94
N VAL A 121 16.68 1.87 2.92
CA VAL A 121 15.90 0.64 2.73
C VAL A 121 15.18 0.55 1.39
N MET A 122 15.46 1.48 0.45
CA MET A 122 14.84 1.49 -0.88
C MET A 122 15.03 0.19 -1.67
N VAL A 123 16.09 -0.57 -1.37
CA VAL A 123 16.29 -1.91 -1.98
C VAL A 123 15.15 -2.88 -1.65
N PHE A 124 14.45 -2.70 -0.52
CA PHE A 124 13.30 -3.53 -0.16
C PHE A 124 11.99 -3.03 -0.78
N TYR A 125 11.85 -1.72 -1.01
CA TYR A 125 10.68 -1.12 -1.66
C TYR A 125 10.72 -1.27 -3.20
N ALA A 126 11.89 -1.04 -3.76
CA ALA A 126 12.15 -0.97 -5.20
C ALA A 126 13.36 -1.87 -5.56
N PRO A 127 13.24 -3.20 -5.42
CA PRO A 127 14.37 -4.13 -5.53
C PRO A 127 14.91 -4.32 -6.95
N THR A 128 14.30 -3.71 -7.96
CA THR A 128 14.65 -3.98 -9.37
C THR A 128 14.93 -2.70 -10.14
N ILE A 129 15.77 -2.79 -11.17
CA ILE A 129 15.99 -1.69 -12.12
C ILE A 129 14.66 -1.21 -12.72
N ASN A 130 13.70 -2.12 -12.96
CA ASN A 130 12.38 -1.77 -13.48
C ASN A 130 11.57 -0.88 -12.53
N SER A 131 11.75 -1.03 -11.22
CA SER A 131 11.10 -0.19 -10.20
C SER A 131 11.46 1.29 -10.37
N TYR A 132 12.73 1.59 -10.67
CA TYR A 132 13.20 2.97 -10.88
C TYR A 132 12.71 3.59 -12.19
N LYS A 133 12.26 2.79 -13.16
CA LYS A 133 11.57 3.31 -14.36
C LYS A 133 10.15 3.81 -14.06
N ARG A 134 9.60 3.53 -12.88
CA ARG A 134 8.32 4.09 -12.42
C ARG A 134 8.52 5.43 -11.69
N PHE A 135 9.65 5.64 -11.01
CA PHE A 135 9.97 6.90 -10.33
C PHE A 135 10.48 7.94 -11.33
N MET A 136 9.57 8.50 -12.14
CA MET A 136 9.87 9.54 -13.12
C MET A 136 9.09 10.81 -12.81
N SER A 137 9.59 11.95 -13.27
CA SER A 137 8.84 13.21 -13.21
C SER A 137 7.58 13.13 -14.08
N GLY A 138 6.49 13.74 -13.64
CA GLY A 138 5.24 13.83 -14.41
C GLY A 138 4.32 12.61 -14.35
N VAL A 139 4.64 11.60 -13.53
CA VAL A 139 3.73 10.47 -13.23
C VAL A 139 3.31 10.49 -11.76
N VAL A 140 2.22 9.80 -11.41
CA VAL A 140 1.66 9.73 -10.04
C VAL A 140 2.48 8.76 -9.15
N ALA A 141 3.80 8.81 -9.26
CA ALA A 141 4.73 8.09 -8.40
C ALA A 141 5.47 9.12 -7.53
N PRO A 142 5.59 8.90 -6.21
CA PRO A 142 6.28 9.84 -5.35
C PRO A 142 7.77 9.86 -5.70
N THR A 143 8.27 11.03 -6.08
CA THR A 143 9.69 11.28 -6.42
C THR A 143 10.42 12.09 -5.36
N HIS A 144 9.70 12.58 -4.35
CA HIS A 144 10.22 13.38 -3.25
C HIS A 144 9.80 12.77 -1.92
N LEU A 145 10.70 12.78 -0.95
CA LEU A 145 10.40 12.34 0.40
C LEU A 145 9.65 13.45 1.13
N SER A 146 8.33 13.33 1.11
CA SER A 146 7.40 14.20 1.80
C SER A 146 6.28 13.38 2.40
N TRP A 147 5.55 14.00 3.32
CA TRP A 147 4.32 13.43 3.86
C TRP A 147 3.19 14.46 3.78
N SER A 148 1.96 13.97 3.66
CA SER A 148 0.79 14.83 3.60
C SER A 148 -0.48 14.08 4.01
N HIS A 149 -1.52 14.83 4.34
CA HIS A 149 -2.88 14.31 4.51
C HIS A 149 -3.53 14.16 3.13
N ASP A 150 -3.78 12.90 2.74
CA ASP A 150 -4.48 12.52 1.50
C ASP A 150 -3.94 13.11 0.16
N ASP A 151 -2.69 13.55 0.11
CA ASP A 151 -2.05 13.96 -1.15
C ASP A 151 -1.30 12.79 -1.81
N ARG A 152 -1.73 12.42 -3.02
CA ARG A 152 -1.17 11.29 -3.79
C ARG A 152 0.19 11.57 -4.42
N THR A 153 0.69 12.79 -4.32
CA THR A 153 2.04 13.16 -4.79
C THR A 153 3.10 12.99 -3.69
N ALA A 154 2.69 12.87 -2.43
CA ALA A 154 3.58 12.64 -1.31
C ALA A 154 4.02 11.17 -1.22
N ALA A 155 5.26 10.93 -0.78
CA ALA A 155 5.76 9.57 -0.54
C ALA A 155 5.04 8.87 0.62
N PHE A 156 4.58 9.65 1.60
CA PHE A 156 3.83 9.15 2.74
C PHE A 156 2.50 9.86 2.86
N ARG A 157 1.42 9.09 2.96
CA ARG A 157 0.08 9.64 3.00
C ARG A 157 -0.65 9.21 4.25
N ILE A 158 -1.14 10.18 5.01
CA ILE A 158 -1.96 9.93 6.19
C ILE A 158 -3.40 9.83 5.71
N VAL A 159 -4.03 8.67 5.93
CA VAL A 159 -5.38 8.36 5.44
C VAL A 159 -6.24 7.77 6.55
N GLY A 160 -7.56 7.84 6.37
CA GLY A 160 -8.54 7.37 7.35
C GLY A 160 -8.95 8.42 8.38
N LYS A 161 -9.85 8.03 9.28
CA LYS A 161 -10.41 8.88 10.35
C LYS A 161 -10.56 8.07 11.64
N GLY A 162 -10.32 8.73 12.79
CA GLY A 162 -10.40 8.08 14.10
C GLY A 162 -9.56 6.81 14.16
N GLN A 163 -10.14 5.69 14.62
CA GLN A 163 -9.46 4.40 14.76
C GLN A 163 -8.94 3.81 13.43
N SER A 164 -9.40 4.31 12.28
CA SER A 164 -8.93 3.86 10.96
C SER A 164 -7.73 4.64 10.41
N ILE A 165 -7.20 5.61 11.18
CA ILE A 165 -6.00 6.37 10.80
C ILE A 165 -4.81 5.44 10.58
N ARG A 166 -4.15 5.61 9.45
CA ARG A 166 -3.02 4.79 9.02
C ARG A 166 -2.15 5.59 8.07
N ILE A 167 -0.93 5.15 7.92
CA ILE A 167 0.01 5.68 6.95
C ILE A 167 0.04 4.76 5.73
N GLU A 168 0.05 5.36 4.55
CA GLU A 168 0.26 4.71 3.26
C GLU A 168 1.65 5.10 2.74
N CYS A 169 2.39 4.13 2.20
CA CYS A 169 3.64 4.31 1.48
C CYS A 169 3.63 3.57 0.14
#